data_AF-E0UI24-F1
#
_entry.id   AF-E0UI24-F1
#
_cell.length_a   1.000
_cell.length_b   1.000
_cell.length_c   1.000
_cell.angle_alpha   90.00
_cell.angle_beta   90.00
_cell.angle_gamma   90.00
#
_symmetry.space_group_name_H-M   'P 1'
#
loop_
_entity.id
_entity.type
_entity.pdbx_description
1 polymer ?
#
loop_
_entity_poly.entity_id
_entity_poly.type
_entity_poly.pdbx_seq_one_letter_code
_entity_poly.pdbx_strand_id
1 'polypeptide(L)'
;MTLSLLLVSMLAILVKIYFIDYGSHVTREWQYGMREAITYANKSPINHVIMKRKPDWVFEDHSYGVLVPFYSKFSPEEYQKLKTHPWNRTEKDPDYTLGKFTLMTITPDKKLPDQSLFIVYPDEKPVVGVPGYNVKEVHTVKDSLGGEHFKIFEVTRVD
;
A
#
# COMPACT_ATOMS: atom_id res chain seq x y z
N MET A 1 16.33 -7.63 44.83
CA MET A 1 15.01 -7.06 44.49
C MET A 1 15.03 -6.34 43.15
N THR A 2 16.03 -5.49 42.86
CA THR A 2 16.17 -4.75 41.60
C THR A 2 16.37 -5.63 40.36
N LEU A 3 17.20 -6.69 40.44
CA LEU A 3 17.46 -7.58 39.30
C LEU A 3 16.20 -8.36 38.85
N SER A 4 15.39 -8.82 39.80
CA SER A 4 14.15 -9.54 39.53
C SER A 4 13.11 -8.65 38.85
N LEU A 5 12.99 -7.38 39.28
CA LEU A 5 12.12 -6.39 38.63
C LEU A 5 12.55 -6.10 37.19
N LEU A 6 13.86 -6.06 36.93
CA LEU A 6 14.43 -5.83 35.60
C LEU A 6 14.20 -7.02 34.66
N LEU A 7 14.31 -8.26 35.18
CA LEU A 7 13.95 -9.47 34.44
C LEU A 7 12.46 -9.52 34.10
N VAL A 8 11.60 -9.19 35.05
CA VAL A 8 10.14 -9.17 34.83
C VAL A 8 9.75 -8.09 33.82
N SER A 9 10.37 -6.91 33.87
CA SER A 9 10.08 -5.85 32.90
C SER A 9 10.55 -6.22 31.49
N MET A 10 11.74 -6.79 31.33
CA MET A 10 12.21 -7.27 30.02
C MET A 10 11.33 -8.39 29.47
N LEU A 11 10.91 -9.34 30.31
CA LEU A 11 10.01 -10.41 29.90
C LEU A 11 8.64 -9.85 29.48
N ALA A 12 8.08 -8.89 30.22
CA ALA A 12 6.83 -8.25 29.87
C ALA A 12 6.91 -7.51 28.52
N ILE A 13 8.03 -6.83 28.25
CA ILE A 13 8.30 -6.17 26.96
C ILE A 13 8.35 -7.21 25.83
N LEU A 14 9.11 -8.31 26.02
CA LEU A 14 9.21 -9.36 25.01
C LEU A 14 7.86 -10.04 24.74
N VAL A 15 7.08 -10.32 25.79
CA VAL A 15 5.75 -10.91 25.67
C VAL A 15 4.80 -9.96 24.93
N LYS A 16 4.82 -8.66 25.24
CA LYS A 16 4.04 -7.66 24.50
C LYS A 16 4.45 -7.65 23.03
N ILE A 17 5.75 -7.54 22.74
CA ILE A 17 6.24 -7.50 21.37
C ILE A 17 5.82 -8.76 20.61
N TYR A 18 6.02 -9.95 21.20
CA TYR A 18 5.78 -11.20 20.50
C TYR A 18 4.30 -11.57 20.37
N PHE A 19 3.49 -11.38 21.41
CA PHE A 19 2.09 -11.82 21.41
C PHE A 19 1.10 -10.75 20.99
N ILE A 20 1.45 -9.46 21.13
CA ILE A 20 0.54 -8.35 20.82
C ILE A 20 1.00 -7.64 19.54
N ASP A 21 2.26 -7.20 19.50
CA ASP A 21 2.72 -6.32 18.42
C ASP A 21 3.15 -7.11 17.17
N TYR A 22 3.70 -8.32 17.31
CA TYR A 22 4.24 -9.11 16.20
C TYR A 22 3.21 -9.40 15.12
N GLY A 23 1.96 -9.69 15.51
CA GLY A 23 0.87 -9.93 14.56
C GLY A 23 0.60 -8.72 13.66
N SER A 24 0.62 -7.50 14.22
CA SER A 24 0.41 -6.28 13.43
C SER A 24 1.63 -5.95 12.57
N HIS A 25 2.84 -6.16 13.08
CA HIS A 25 4.07 -6.01 12.30
C HIS A 25 4.11 -6.99 11.12
N VAL A 26 3.89 -8.28 11.35
CA VAL A 26 3.92 -9.29 10.30
C VAL A 26 2.78 -9.10 9.30
N THR A 27 1.56 -8.83 9.73
CA THR A 27 0.46 -8.59 8.78
C THR A 27 0.74 -7.37 7.88
N ARG A 28 1.37 -6.32 8.43
CA ARG A 28 1.81 -5.16 7.66
C ARG A 28 2.95 -5.48 6.70
N GLU A 29 4.00 -6.18 7.15
CA GLU A 29 5.15 -6.59 6.33
C GLU A 29 4.75 -7.57 5.22
N TRP A 30 3.81 -8.47 5.49
CA TRP A 30 3.26 -9.40 4.50
C TRP A 30 2.15 -8.80 3.64
N GLN A 31 1.87 -7.51 3.82
CA GLN A 31 0.84 -6.75 3.12
C GLN A 31 -0.51 -7.48 3.10
N TYR A 32 -0.94 -7.94 4.26
CA TYR A 32 -2.27 -8.51 4.45
C TYR A 32 -3.34 -7.56 3.88
N GLY A 33 -4.33 -8.12 3.18
CA GLY A 33 -5.36 -7.34 2.49
C GLY A 33 -5.00 -6.90 1.07
N MET A 34 -3.75 -7.04 0.62
CA MET A 34 -3.34 -6.64 -0.74
C MET A 34 -4.12 -7.39 -1.83
N ARG A 35 -4.35 -8.69 -1.63
CA ARG A 35 -5.21 -9.50 -2.51
C ARG A 35 -6.59 -8.89 -2.68
N GLU A 36 -7.21 -8.49 -1.56
CA GLU A 36 -8.57 -7.93 -1.56
C GLU A 36 -8.59 -6.56 -2.22
N ALA A 37 -7.63 -5.70 -1.90
CA ALA A 37 -7.48 -4.38 -2.51
C ALA A 37 -7.33 -4.48 -4.04
N ILE A 38 -6.44 -5.36 -4.53
CA ILE A 38 -6.24 -5.62 -5.95
C ILE A 38 -7.48 -6.24 -6.59
N THR A 39 -8.15 -7.18 -5.90
CA THR A 39 -9.39 -7.81 -6.39
C THR A 39 -10.51 -6.77 -6.55
N TYR A 40 -10.67 -5.88 -5.57
CA TYR A 40 -11.62 -4.77 -5.65
C TYR A 40 -11.27 -3.86 -6.83
N ALA A 41 -10.01 -3.43 -6.90
CA ALA A 41 -9.54 -2.54 -7.95
C ALA A 41 -9.77 -3.15 -9.35
N ASN A 42 -9.51 -4.45 -9.54
CA ASN A 42 -9.76 -5.15 -10.82
C ASN A 42 -11.23 -5.24 -11.22
N LYS A 43 -12.16 -5.25 -10.26
CA LYS A 43 -13.61 -5.22 -10.54
C LYS A 43 -14.12 -3.83 -10.89
N SER A 44 -13.40 -2.78 -10.49
CA SER A 44 -13.77 -1.40 -10.80
C SER A 44 -13.61 -1.10 -12.31
N PRO A 45 -14.53 -0.32 -12.91
CA PRO A 45 -14.38 0.18 -14.28
C PRO A 45 -13.25 1.21 -14.42
N ILE A 46 -12.69 1.70 -13.31
CA ILE A 46 -11.59 2.66 -13.32
C ILE A 46 -10.30 1.95 -13.74
N ASN A 47 -9.70 2.47 -14.82
CA ASN A 47 -8.52 1.91 -15.48
C ASN A 47 -7.19 2.46 -14.94
N HIS A 48 -7.21 3.22 -13.84
CA HIS A 48 -6.01 3.70 -13.18
C HIS A 48 -6.11 3.48 -11.67
N VAL A 49 -5.13 2.78 -11.11
CA VAL A 49 -5.04 2.45 -9.69
C VAL A 49 -3.70 2.94 -9.18
N ILE A 50 -3.73 3.79 -8.17
CA ILE A 50 -2.56 4.37 -7.56
C ILE A 50 -2.35 3.75 -6.19
N MET A 51 -1.17 3.18 -6.00
CA MET A 51 -0.69 2.74 -4.72
C MET A 51 0.29 3.79 -4.23
N LYS A 52 -0.02 4.43 -3.11
CA LYS A 52 0.83 5.48 -2.54
C LYS A 52 2.06 4.82 -1.91
N ARG A 53 3.24 5.28 -2.31
CA ARG A 53 4.52 4.86 -1.74
C ARG A 53 4.79 5.56 -0.41
N LYS A 54 5.22 4.82 0.62
CA LYS A 54 5.83 5.40 1.84
C LYS A 54 7.34 5.65 1.63
N PRO A 55 7.87 6.79 2.08
CA PRO A 55 9.28 7.17 1.82
C PRO A 55 10.33 6.17 2.31
N ASP A 56 10.09 5.47 3.43
CA ASP A 56 11.12 4.69 4.13
C ASP A 56 11.08 3.17 3.86
N TRP A 57 10.26 2.71 2.91
CA TRP A 57 9.83 1.31 2.85
C TRP A 57 10.35 0.57 1.60
N VAL A 58 11.58 0.05 1.68
CA VAL A 58 12.16 -0.88 0.67
C VAL A 58 11.25 -2.11 0.48
N PHE A 59 10.55 -2.54 1.54
CA PHE A 59 9.62 -3.67 1.51
C PHE A 59 8.36 -3.42 0.66
N GLU A 60 7.90 -2.17 0.53
CA GLU A 60 6.75 -1.85 -0.35
C GLU A 60 7.11 -2.04 -1.82
N ASP A 61 8.33 -1.68 -2.22
CA ASP A 61 8.80 -1.80 -3.60
C ASP A 61 8.93 -3.27 -4.01
N HIS A 62 9.45 -4.09 -3.11
CA HIS A 62 9.58 -5.53 -3.29
C HIS A 62 8.21 -6.22 -3.30
N SER A 63 7.36 -5.89 -2.33
CA SER A 63 6.03 -6.49 -2.22
C SER A 63 5.13 -6.08 -3.39
N TYR A 64 5.20 -4.82 -3.84
CA TYR A 64 4.48 -4.37 -5.02
C TYR A 64 4.87 -5.16 -6.27
N GLY A 65 6.18 -5.30 -6.51
CA GLY A 65 6.72 -6.03 -7.67
C GLY A 65 6.37 -7.51 -7.71
N VAL A 66 5.94 -8.10 -6.60
CA VAL A 66 5.55 -9.51 -6.51
C VAL A 66 4.03 -9.64 -6.43
N LEU A 67 3.39 -8.96 -5.49
CA LEU A 67 1.98 -9.12 -5.16
C LEU A 67 1.06 -8.53 -6.24
N VAL A 68 1.44 -7.41 -6.88
CA VAL A 68 0.63 -6.83 -7.94
C VAL A 68 0.58 -7.75 -9.16
N PRO A 69 1.69 -8.21 -9.76
CA PRO A 69 1.64 -9.19 -10.83
C PRO A 69 0.88 -10.47 -10.44
N PHE A 70 1.13 -10.99 -9.25
CA PHE A 70 0.53 -12.23 -8.79
C PHE A 70 -0.99 -12.15 -8.67
N TYR A 71 -1.52 -11.15 -7.95
CA TYR A 71 -2.96 -11.02 -7.71
C TYR A 71 -3.72 -10.39 -8.87
N SER A 72 -3.07 -9.59 -9.71
CA SER A 72 -3.67 -9.09 -10.96
C SER A 72 -3.64 -10.11 -12.10
N LYS A 73 -2.90 -11.23 -11.91
CA LYS A 73 -2.62 -12.21 -12.96
C LYS A 73 -1.96 -11.57 -14.18
N PHE A 74 -1.02 -10.66 -13.92
CA PHE A 74 -0.27 -9.97 -14.97
C PHE A 74 0.49 -11.00 -15.81
N SER A 75 0.48 -10.82 -17.13
CA SER A 75 1.08 -11.81 -18.03
C SER A 75 2.59 -11.92 -17.76
N PRO A 76 3.15 -13.14 -17.58
CA PRO A 76 4.59 -13.33 -17.49
C PRO A 76 5.33 -12.80 -18.72
N GLU A 77 4.73 -12.91 -19.90
CA GLU A 77 5.30 -12.41 -21.15
C GLU A 77 5.37 -10.87 -21.16
N GLU A 78 4.31 -10.20 -20.69
CA GLU A 78 4.31 -8.74 -20.56
C GLU A 78 5.29 -8.29 -19.48
N TYR A 79 5.40 -9.04 -18.39
CA TYR A 79 6.33 -8.75 -17.29
C TYR A 79 7.79 -8.78 -17.76
N GLN A 80 8.16 -9.77 -18.57
CA GLN A 80 9.52 -9.90 -19.11
C GLN A 80 9.91 -8.79 -20.10
N LYS A 81 8.93 -8.09 -20.69
CA LYS A 81 9.17 -6.96 -21.60
C LYS A 81 9.44 -5.65 -20.86
N LEU A 82 9.24 -5.61 -19.53
CA LEU A 82 9.46 -4.42 -18.73
C LEU A 82 10.96 -4.10 -18.70
N LYS A 83 11.30 -2.85 -19.04
CA LYS A 83 12.70 -2.39 -19.12
C LYS A 83 13.34 -2.16 -17.75
N THR A 84 12.52 -1.97 -16.73
CA THR A 84 12.91 -1.67 -15.36
C THR A 84 12.11 -2.56 -14.41
N HIS A 85 12.67 -2.80 -13.22
CA HIS A 85 11.99 -3.50 -12.14
C HIS A 85 11.63 -2.48 -11.05
N PRO A 86 10.57 -2.67 -10.24
CA PRO A 86 10.20 -1.72 -9.18
C PRO A 86 11.31 -1.43 -8.17
N TRP A 87 12.28 -2.33 -7.99
CA TRP A 87 13.44 -2.12 -7.12
C TRP A 87 14.60 -1.35 -7.78
N ASN A 88 14.55 -1.14 -9.11
CA ASN A 88 15.58 -0.40 -9.88
C ASN A 88 15.18 1.06 -10.13
N ARG A 89 14.18 1.57 -9.42
CA ARG A 89 13.70 2.95 -9.55
C ARG A 89 14.72 3.92 -8.97
N THR A 90 14.74 5.14 -9.51
CA THR A 90 15.66 6.19 -9.06
C THR A 90 14.86 7.37 -8.53
N GLU A 91 15.49 8.30 -7.83
CA GLU A 91 14.83 9.57 -7.46
C GLU A 91 14.32 10.34 -8.69
N LYS A 92 14.96 10.14 -9.86
CA LYS A 92 14.57 10.77 -11.13
C LYS A 92 13.38 10.08 -11.80
N ASP A 93 13.15 8.81 -11.49
CA ASP A 93 12.03 8.02 -11.99
C ASP A 93 11.47 7.15 -10.84
N PRO A 94 10.76 7.78 -9.88
CA PRO A 94 10.33 7.13 -8.65
C PRO A 94 9.03 6.35 -8.83
N ASP A 95 8.33 6.55 -9.94
CA ASP A 95 7.05 5.93 -10.23
C ASP A 95 7.25 4.63 -11.00
N TYR A 96 6.32 3.70 -10.84
CA TYR A 96 6.39 2.45 -11.58
C TYR A 96 5.02 1.86 -11.82
N THR A 97 4.78 1.49 -13.07
CA THR A 97 3.47 1.07 -13.56
C THR A 97 3.50 -0.37 -14.03
N LEU A 98 2.52 -1.15 -13.57
CA LEU A 98 2.22 -2.51 -13.98
C LEU A 98 0.75 -2.59 -14.42
N GLY A 99 0.53 -2.59 -15.72
CA GLY A 99 -0.83 -2.54 -16.28
C GLY A 99 -1.55 -1.28 -15.80
N LYS A 100 -2.66 -1.46 -15.07
CA LYS A 100 -3.43 -0.35 -14.50
C LYS A 100 -2.95 0.14 -13.14
N PHE A 101 -2.01 -0.56 -12.51
CA PHE A 101 -1.50 -0.20 -11.19
C PHE A 101 -0.25 0.66 -11.34
N THR A 102 -0.15 1.71 -10.55
CA THR A 102 1.01 2.60 -10.48
C THR A 102 1.42 2.76 -9.02
N LEU A 103 2.65 2.37 -8.69
CA LEU A 103 3.29 2.71 -7.42
C LEU A 103 3.96 4.06 -7.58
N MET A 104 3.53 5.07 -6.83
CA MET A 104 4.08 6.42 -6.95
C MET A 104 4.06 7.18 -5.63
N THR A 105 5.00 8.11 -5.50
CA THR A 105 4.96 9.13 -4.44
C THR A 105 3.98 10.22 -4.85
N ILE A 106 3.06 10.58 -3.96
CA ILE A 106 2.10 11.65 -4.17
C ILE A 106 2.63 12.94 -3.57
N THR A 107 2.80 13.94 -4.42
CA THR A 107 3.18 15.30 -4.06
C THR A 107 2.08 16.29 -4.48
N PRO A 108 1.94 17.46 -3.83
CA PRO A 108 0.87 18.41 -4.11
C PRO A 108 0.82 18.92 -5.56
N ASP A 109 1.96 18.96 -6.23
CA ASP A 109 2.16 19.40 -7.61
C ASP A 109 1.92 18.29 -8.65
N LYS A 110 1.76 17.04 -8.20
CA LYS A 110 1.61 15.90 -9.11
C LYS A 110 0.23 15.91 -9.76
N LYS A 111 0.21 15.97 -11.09
CA LYS A 111 -1.02 15.77 -11.85
C LYS A 111 -1.40 14.30 -11.85
N LEU A 112 -2.62 14.01 -11.44
CA LEU A 112 -3.19 12.67 -11.44
C LEU A 112 -4.09 12.50 -12.67
N PRO A 113 -4.39 11.26 -13.08
CA PRO A 113 -5.40 11.03 -14.10
C PRO A 113 -6.78 11.51 -13.64
N ASP A 114 -7.64 11.84 -14.60
CA ASP A 114 -8.98 12.40 -14.39
C ASP A 114 -9.85 11.54 -13.47
N GLN A 115 -9.67 10.22 -13.52
CA GLN A 115 -10.31 9.28 -12.62
C GLN A 115 -9.32 8.18 -12.23
N SER A 116 -9.19 7.96 -10.92
CA SER A 116 -8.29 6.92 -10.39
C SER A 116 -8.83 6.33 -9.08
N LEU A 117 -8.44 5.09 -8.80
CA LEU A 117 -8.57 4.51 -7.47
C LEU A 117 -7.28 4.68 -6.71
N PHE A 118 -7.33 5.20 -5.50
CA PHE A 118 -6.20 5.21 -4.57
C PHE A 118 -6.34 4.09 -3.57
N ILE A 119 -5.28 3.29 -3.42
CA ILE A 119 -5.13 2.33 -2.34
C ILE A 119 -4.09 2.93 -1.38
N VAL A 120 -4.51 3.19 -0.14
CA VAL A 120 -3.68 3.80 0.91
C VAL A 120 -3.78 3.02 2.21
N TYR A 121 -2.77 3.12 3.05
CA TYR A 121 -2.84 2.54 4.39
C TYR A 121 -3.79 3.33 5.30
N PRO A 122 -4.42 2.71 6.32
CA PRO A 122 -5.42 3.36 7.17
C PRO A 122 -4.88 4.51 8.02
N ASP A 123 -3.57 4.46 8.37
CA ASP A 123 -2.86 5.51 9.09
C ASP A 123 -2.51 6.70 8.19
N GLU A 124 -2.63 6.52 6.87
CA GLU A 124 -2.45 7.59 5.92
C GLU A 124 -3.76 8.32 5.69
N LYS A 125 -3.69 9.64 5.73
CA LYS A 125 -4.77 10.43 5.15
C LYS A 125 -4.79 10.12 3.65
N PRO A 126 -5.98 9.96 3.04
CA PRO A 126 -6.09 10.05 1.59
C PRO A 126 -5.48 11.38 1.14
N VAL A 127 -5.30 11.53 -0.16
CA VAL A 127 -4.74 12.71 -0.83
C VAL A 127 -5.66 13.95 -0.62
N VAL A 128 -5.87 14.36 0.63
CA VAL A 128 -6.57 15.56 1.06
C VAL A 128 -5.59 16.69 0.83
N GLY A 129 -5.69 17.32 -0.34
CA GLY A 129 -4.90 18.50 -0.66
C GLY A 129 -4.21 18.52 -2.02
N VAL A 130 -4.49 17.60 -2.96
CA VAL A 130 -4.18 17.89 -4.38
C VAL A 130 -5.32 18.77 -4.90
N PRO A 131 -5.08 20.05 -5.19
CA PRO A 131 -6.12 20.96 -5.65
C PRO A 131 -6.75 20.44 -6.95
N GLY A 132 -8.08 20.60 -7.08
CA GLY A 132 -8.79 20.19 -8.29
C GLY A 132 -9.20 18.72 -8.34
N TYR A 133 -9.26 18.00 -7.21
CA TYR A 133 -9.79 16.64 -7.16
C TYR A 133 -10.81 16.44 -6.04
N ASN A 134 -11.86 15.68 -6.36
CA ASN A 134 -12.82 15.15 -5.41
C ASN A 134 -12.35 13.77 -4.97
N VAL A 135 -12.40 13.51 -3.67
CA VAL A 135 -11.89 12.28 -3.06
C VAL A 135 -13.02 11.65 -2.25
N LYS A 136 -13.39 10.41 -2.58
CA LYS A 136 -14.46 9.67 -1.93
C LYS A 136 -13.98 8.29 -1.50
N GLU A 137 -14.12 7.95 -0.22
CA GLU A 137 -13.89 6.56 0.23
C GLU A 137 -14.95 5.64 -0.38
N VAL A 138 -14.51 4.57 -1.04
CA VAL A 138 -15.38 3.60 -1.72
C VAL A 138 -15.28 2.19 -1.15
N HIS A 139 -14.19 1.87 -0.45
CA HIS A 139 -14.01 0.57 0.17
C HIS A 139 -12.93 0.61 1.26
N THR A 140 -13.06 -0.27 2.26
CA THR A 140 -12.05 -0.48 3.31
C THR A 140 -11.83 -1.97 3.47
N VAL A 141 -10.57 -2.40 3.37
CA VAL A 141 -10.13 -3.78 3.53
C VAL A 141 -9.88 -4.05 5.00
N LYS A 142 -10.57 -5.05 5.56
CA LYS A 142 -10.50 -5.42 6.97
C LYS A 142 -10.14 -6.89 7.17
N ASP A 143 -9.45 -7.20 8.26
CA ASP A 143 -9.27 -8.59 8.69
C ASP A 143 -10.51 -9.14 9.42
N SER A 144 -10.46 -10.42 9.80
CA SER A 144 -11.53 -11.10 10.53
C SER A 144 -11.78 -10.55 11.94
N LEU A 145 -10.85 -9.77 12.49
CA LEU A 145 -10.97 -9.08 13.78
C LEU A 145 -11.44 -7.63 13.61
N GLY A 146 -11.69 -7.18 12.38
CA GLY A 146 -12.10 -5.82 12.06
C GLY A 146 -10.96 -4.81 11.95
N GLY A 147 -9.70 -5.25 12.03
CA GLY A 147 -8.53 -4.41 11.81
C GLY A 147 -8.48 -3.90 10.38
N GLU A 148 -8.32 -2.59 10.20
CA GLU A 148 -8.21 -1.97 8.88
C GLU A 148 -6.79 -2.16 8.33
N HIS A 149 -6.67 -2.54 7.06
CA HIS A 149 -5.38 -2.76 6.38
C HIS A 149 -5.16 -1.86 5.18
N PHE A 150 -6.24 -1.55 4.45
CA PHE A 150 -6.23 -0.58 3.35
C PHE A 150 -7.54 0.18 3.28
N LYS A 151 -7.46 1.42 2.82
CA LYS A 151 -8.59 2.23 2.40
C LYS A 151 -8.47 2.52 0.92
N ILE A 152 -9.61 2.44 0.23
CA ILE A 152 -9.70 2.67 -1.20
C ILE A 152 -10.55 3.90 -1.45
N PHE A 153 -10.00 4.84 -2.18
CA PHE A 153 -10.65 6.09 -2.55
C PHE A 153 -10.83 6.17 -4.05
N GLU A 154 -11.99 6.61 -4.49
CA GLU A 154 -12.17 7.13 -5.84
C GLU A 154 -11.74 8.60 -5.83
N VAL A 155 -10.88 8.94 -6.80
CA VAL A 155 -10.37 10.28 -6.99
C VAL A 155 -10.69 10.74 -8.41
N THR A 156 -11.45 11.82 -8.49
CA THR A 156 -11.97 12.37 -9.75
C THR A 156 -11.60 13.83 -9.87
N ARG A 157 -11.06 14.27 -11.01
CA ARG A 157 -10.76 15.68 -11.25
C ARG A 157 -12.05 16.51 -11.19
N VAL A 158 -11.98 17.65 -10.53
CA VAL A 158 -13.02 18.67 -10.51
C VAL A 158 -12.55 19.76 -11.46
N ASP A 159 -13.32 19.96 -12.54
CA ASP A 159 -13.09 21.05 -13.49
C ASP A 159 -13.52 22.40 -12.89
#